data_AF-A0A8J2XN22-F1
#
_entry.id   AF-A0A8J2XN22-F1
#
_cell.length_a   1.000
_cell.length_b   1.000
_cell.length_c   1.000
_cell.angle_alpha   90.00
_cell.angle_beta   90.00
_cell.angle_gamma   90.00
#
_symmetry.space_group_name_H-M   'P 1'
#
loop_
_entity.id
_entity.type
_entity.pdbx_description
1 polymer ?
#
loop_
_entity_poly.entity_id
_entity_poly.type
_entity_poly.pdbx_seq_one_letter_code
_entity_poly.pdbx_strand_id
1 'polypeptide(L)'
;MRKYAIDRIPANTDDNTKELITNGIDDAVYGLMMILDGVTGGLQNDQYAVSMESIIKLKRNGETIQEINTFDGDGMCMGFHGWKENDFGDNELTEKEP
;
A
#
# COMPACT_ATOMS: atom_id res chain seq x y z
N MET A 1 1.88 6.34 -1.14
CA MET A 1 1.03 6.52 -2.31
C MET A 1 0.14 7.73 -2.11
N ARG A 2 -0.68 7.78 -1.05
CA ARG A 2 -1.50 8.96 -0.71
C ARG A 2 -0.72 10.29 -0.69
N LYS A 3 0.28 10.43 0.19
CA LYS A 3 1.13 11.65 0.28
C LYS A 3 1.78 12.01 -1.06
N TYR A 4 2.38 11.03 -1.73
CA TYR A 4 2.98 11.19 -3.06
C TYR A 4 2.00 11.75 -4.12
N ALA A 5 0.73 11.33 -4.08
CA ALA A 5 -0.31 11.84 -4.97
C ALA A 5 -0.78 13.24 -4.57
N ILE A 6 -0.94 13.51 -3.27
CA ILE A 6 -1.30 14.84 -2.73
C ILE A 6 -0.22 15.88 -3.08
N ASP A 7 1.06 15.54 -2.94
CA ASP A 7 2.18 16.44 -3.23
C ASP A 7 2.28 16.82 -4.72
N ARG A 8 1.50 16.16 -5.59
CA ARG A 8 1.39 16.43 -7.03
C ARG A 8 0.18 17.26 -7.42
N ILE A 9 -0.68 17.60 -6.46
CA ILE A 9 -1.77 18.55 -6.72
C ILE A 9 -1.13 19.91 -7.07
N PRO A 10 -1.47 20.53 -8.21
CA PRO A 10 -0.90 21.82 -8.60
C PRO A 10 -1.07 22.87 -7.50
N ALA A 11 -0.01 23.63 -7.23
CA ALA A 11 -0.01 24.63 -6.15
C ALA A 11 -1.05 25.75 -6.36
N ASN A 12 -1.52 25.94 -7.59
CA ASN A 12 -2.53 26.92 -7.98
C ASN A 12 -3.97 26.37 -8.02
N THR A 13 -4.19 25.15 -7.53
CA THR A 13 -5.54 24.58 -7.37
C THR A 13 -6.25 25.27 -6.20
N ASP A 14 -7.50 25.67 -6.41
CA ASP A 14 -8.34 26.27 -5.37
C ASP A 14 -8.68 25.23 -4.28
N ASP A 15 -9.04 25.72 -3.09
CA ASP A 15 -9.25 24.86 -1.92
C ASP A 15 -10.35 23.81 -2.13
N ASN A 16 -11.45 24.18 -2.78
CA ASN A 16 -12.57 23.27 -3.05
C ASN A 16 -12.16 22.16 -4.03
N THR A 17 -11.46 22.50 -5.11
CA THR A 17 -10.95 21.50 -6.05
C THR A 17 -9.90 20.60 -5.40
N LYS A 18 -9.05 21.16 -4.53
CA LYS A 18 -8.03 20.40 -3.79
C LYS A 18 -8.65 19.39 -2.84
N GLU A 19 -9.74 19.75 -2.17
CA GLU A 19 -10.52 18.85 -1.32
C GLU A 19 -11.12 17.69 -2.13
N LEU A 20 -11.77 17.98 -3.26
CA LEU A 20 -12.34 16.95 -4.14
C LEU A 20 -11.27 15.98 -4.68
N ILE A 21 -10.11 16.49 -5.08
CA ILE A 21 -8.99 15.63 -5.53
C ILE A 21 -8.49 14.76 -4.39
N THR A 22 -8.35 15.32 -3.18
CA THR A 22 -7.90 14.57 -2.00
C THR A 22 -8.88 13.44 -1.66
N ASN A 23 -10.18 13.71 -1.67
CA ASN A 23 -11.21 12.70 -1.45
C ASN A 23 -11.16 11.59 -2.52
N GLY A 24 -10.99 11.96 -3.79
CA GLY A 24 -10.84 10.97 -4.87
C GLY A 24 -9.58 10.11 -4.74
N ILE A 25 -8.46 10.67 -4.25
CA ILE A 25 -7.24 9.91 -3.92
C ILE A 25 -7.54 8.92 -2.78
N ASP A 26 -8.27 9.36 -1.75
CA ASP A 26 -8.60 8.53 -0.60
C ASP A 26 -9.52 7.37 -0.98
N ASP A 27 -10.54 7.62 -1.78
CA ASP A 27 -11.44 6.58 -2.30
C ASP A 27 -10.69 5.55 -3.16
N ALA A 28 -9.76 6.00 -4.01
CA ALA A 28 -8.96 5.11 -4.85
C ALA A 28 -7.97 4.26 -4.03
N VAL A 29 -7.30 4.86 -3.05
CA VAL A 29 -6.41 4.15 -2.13
C VAL A 29 -7.21 3.13 -1.31
N TYR A 30 -8.39 3.50 -0.84
CA TYR A 30 -9.28 2.61 -0.11
C TYR A 30 -9.76 1.44 -0.97
N GLY A 31 -10.18 1.69 -2.22
CA GLY A 31 -10.53 0.64 -3.18
C GLY A 31 -9.40 -0.35 -3.43
N LEU A 32 -8.17 0.15 -3.58
CA LEU A 32 -6.98 -0.69 -3.70
C LEU A 32 -6.74 -1.51 -2.43
N MET A 33 -6.89 -0.91 -1.24
CA MET A 33 -6.74 -1.64 0.03
C MET A 33 -7.78 -2.76 0.15
N MET A 34 -9.03 -2.56 -0.27
CA MET A 34 -10.05 -3.62 -0.27
C MET A 34 -9.66 -4.79 -1.18
N ILE A 35 -9.20 -4.51 -2.40
CA ILE A 35 -8.74 -5.54 -3.35
C ILE A 35 -7.60 -6.34 -2.74
N LEU A 36 -6.66 -5.64 -2.13
CA LEU A 36 -5.48 -6.21 -1.50
C LEU A 36 -5.85 -7.03 -0.24
N ASP A 37 -6.79 -6.57 0.58
CA ASP A 37 -7.29 -7.33 1.74
C ASP A 37 -8.14 -8.56 1.35
N GLY A 38 -8.18 -8.93 0.07
CA GLY A 38 -8.93 -10.08 -0.41
C GLY A 38 -10.44 -9.83 -0.47
N VAL A 39 -10.90 -8.59 -0.25
CA VAL A 39 -12.29 -8.15 -0.45
C VAL A 39 -12.55 -7.97 -1.95
N THR A 40 -12.33 -9.05 -2.69
CA THR A 40 -12.48 -9.15 -4.15
C THR A 40 -13.91 -9.51 -4.55
N GLY A 41 -14.80 -9.67 -3.57
CA GLY A 41 -16.20 -9.99 -3.81
C GLY A 41 -16.47 -11.44 -4.19
N GLY A 42 -15.59 -12.38 -3.83
CA GLY A 42 -15.87 -13.81 -4.02
C GLY A 42 -15.55 -14.31 -5.42
N LEU A 43 -14.29 -14.15 -5.86
CA LEU A 43 -13.76 -14.87 -7.01
C LEU A 43 -13.53 -16.35 -6.68
N GLN A 44 -14.58 -17.03 -6.22
CA GLN A 44 -14.56 -18.47 -5.94
C GLN A 44 -15.89 -19.13 -6.33
N ASN A 45 -15.81 -20.39 -6.71
CA ASN A 45 -16.95 -21.28 -6.91
C ASN A 45 -16.63 -22.64 -6.28
N ASP A 46 -17.48 -23.65 -6.50
CA ASP A 46 -17.34 -24.98 -5.90
C ASP A 46 -16.03 -25.71 -6.26
N GLN A 47 -15.31 -25.26 -7.29
CA GLN A 47 -14.11 -25.93 -7.81
C GLN A 47 -12.85 -25.06 -7.79
N TYR A 48 -12.98 -23.74 -7.79
CA TYR A 48 -11.87 -22.81 -7.97
C TYR A 48 -12.00 -21.61 -7.04
N ALA A 49 -10.86 -21.10 -6.58
CA ALA A 49 -10.76 -19.84 -5.86
C ALA A 49 -9.57 -19.03 -6.41
N VAL A 50 -9.71 -17.72 -6.43
CA VAL A 50 -8.64 -16.78 -6.81
C VAL A 50 -8.20 -16.01 -5.58
N SER A 51 -6.94 -16.17 -5.20
CA SER A 51 -6.25 -15.30 -4.25
C SER A 51 -5.46 -14.23 -4.99
N MET A 52 -5.43 -13.03 -4.42
CA MET A 52 -4.47 -11.99 -4.80
C MET A 52 -3.55 -11.76 -3.62
N GLU A 53 -2.27 -11.99 -3.83
CA GLU A 53 -1.23 -11.86 -2.81
C GLU A 53 -0.28 -10.73 -3.20
N SER A 54 0.15 -9.93 -2.22
CA SER A 54 1.23 -8.97 -2.45
C SER A 54 2.51 -9.40 -1.76
N ILE A 55 3.62 -9.14 -2.44
CA ILE A 55 4.95 -9.49 -1.95
C ILE A 55 5.75 -8.20 -1.85
N ILE A 56 6.24 -7.91 -0.65
CA ILE A 56 7.12 -6.78 -0.38
C ILE A 56 8.56 -7.30 -0.45
N LYS A 57 9.40 -6.68 -1.30
CA LYS A 57 10.80 -7.07 -1.50
C LYS A 57 11.74 -5.92 -1.14
N LEU A 58 12.66 -6.16 -0.21
CA LEU A 58 13.80 -5.27 0.03
C LEU A 58 14.93 -5.64 -0.92
N LYS A 59 15.46 -4.64 -1.63
CA LYS A 59 16.55 -4.85 -2.60
C LYS A 59 17.78 -4.01 -2.29
N ARG A 60 18.96 -4.61 -2.50
CA ARG A 60 20.26 -3.95 -2.44
C ARG A 60 21.01 -4.26 -3.73
N ASN A 61 21.46 -3.22 -4.45
CA ASN A 61 22.16 -3.37 -5.74
C ASN A 61 21.40 -4.23 -6.78
N GLY A 62 20.07 -4.19 -6.75
CA GLY A 62 19.21 -4.97 -7.66
C GLY A 62 18.91 -6.40 -7.18
N GLU A 63 19.64 -6.90 -6.19
CA GLU A 63 19.40 -8.21 -5.57
C GLU A 63 18.38 -8.11 -4.45
N THR A 64 17.50 -9.11 -4.33
CA THR A 64 16.50 -9.17 -3.25
C THR A 64 17.16 -9.80 -2.03
N ILE A 65 17.21 -9.07 -0.93
CA ILE A 65 17.83 -9.51 0.33
C ILE A 65 16.79 -9.93 1.37
N GLN A 66 15.56 -9.44 1.25
CA GLN A 66 14.44 -9.84 2.09
C GLN A 66 13.14 -9.79 1.31
N GLU A 67 12.23 -10.71 1.61
CA GLU A 67 10.91 -10.82 1.01
C GLU A 67 9.88 -11.15 2.08
N ILE A 68 8.71 -10.52 1.99
CA ILE A 68 7.57 -10.77 2.89
C ILE A 68 6.35 -11.00 2.01
N ASN A 69 5.74 -12.19 2.13
CA ASN A 69 4.38 -12.39 1.65
C ASN A 69 3.42 -11.76 2.68
N THR A 70 2.67 -10.78 2.23
CA THR A 70 1.74 -10.03 3.09
C THR A 70 0.49 -10.83 3.48
N PHE A 71 0.32 -12.02 2.93
CA PHE A 71 -0.71 -12.98 3.32
C PHE A 71 -0.29 -13.87 4.50
N ASP A 72 1.01 -14.01 4.77
CA ASP A 72 1.52 -14.80 5.90
C ASP A 72 1.55 -13.94 7.18
N GLY A 73 0.50 -14.02 8.01
CA GLY A 73 0.42 -13.33 9.32
C GLY A 73 -0.89 -12.57 9.55
N ASP A 74 -0.82 -11.38 10.17
CA ASP A 74 -1.97 -10.50 10.51
C ASP A 74 -2.67 -9.86 9.28
N GLY A 75 -2.41 -10.39 8.08
CA GLY A 75 -3.01 -9.96 6.83
C GLY A 75 -2.42 -8.67 6.24
N MET A 76 -2.93 -8.35 5.06
CA MET A 76 -2.48 -7.26 4.18
C MET A 76 -2.58 -5.87 4.82
N CYS A 77 -3.40 -5.73 5.88
CA CYS A 77 -3.53 -4.52 6.68
C CYS A 77 -2.18 -4.05 7.27
N MET A 78 -1.25 -4.95 7.61
CA MET A 78 0.07 -4.57 8.14
C MET A 78 1.01 -3.98 7.08
N GLY A 79 0.91 -4.42 5.82
CA GLY A 79 1.71 -3.88 4.71
C GLY A 79 1.41 -2.41 4.41
N PHE A 80 0.22 -1.93 4.81
CA PHE A 80 -0.22 -0.54 4.64
C PHE A 80 -0.30 0.25 5.96
N HIS A 81 -0.30 -0.41 7.12
CA HIS A 81 -0.22 0.25 8.43
C HIS A 81 1.02 1.17 8.49
N GLY A 82 2.13 0.70 7.90
CA GLY A 82 3.40 1.41 7.70
C GLY A 82 3.36 2.66 6.82
N TRP A 83 2.24 2.97 6.15
CA TRP A 83 2.15 4.09 5.21
C TRP A 83 1.54 5.36 5.81
N LYS A 84 1.24 5.39 7.10
CA LYS A 84 0.97 6.65 7.79
C LYS A 84 2.29 7.40 8.06
N GLU A 85 2.21 8.72 8.01
CA GLU A 85 3.35 9.62 8.17
C GLU A 85 4.26 9.20 9.34
N ASN A 86 5.56 9.02 9.04
CA ASN A 86 6.66 8.69 9.97
C ASN A 86 6.86 7.22 10.39
N ASP A 87 6.21 6.22 9.77
CA ASP A 87 6.43 4.81 10.19
C ASP A 87 7.77 4.20 9.74
N PHE A 88 8.42 4.78 8.73
CA PHE A 88 9.85 4.50 8.45
C PHE A 88 10.80 5.45 9.19
N GLY A 89 10.27 6.42 9.95
CA GLY A 89 11.03 7.46 10.63
C GLY A 89 11.97 8.25 9.71
N ASP A 90 12.73 9.18 10.28
CA ASP A 90 13.94 9.72 9.66
C ASP A 90 15.11 8.71 9.68
N ASN A 91 14.82 7.43 9.93
CA ASN A 91 15.82 6.40 10.14
C ASN A 91 16.20 5.74 8.81
N GLU A 92 17.49 5.57 8.57
CA GLU A 92 17.98 4.84 7.41
C GLU A 92 17.45 3.40 7.41
N LEU A 93 16.96 2.97 6.23
CA LEU A 93 16.61 1.57 5.98
C LEU A 93 17.90 0.73 6.06
N THR A 94 18.14 0.13 7.22
CA THR A 94 19.32 -0.70 7.52
C THR A 94 18.94 -2.17 7.61
N GLU A 95 19.91 -3.05 7.33
CA GLU A 95 19.76 -4.50 7.52
C GLU A 95 19.52 -4.79 9.01
N LYS A 96 18.63 -5.73 9.33
CA LYS A 96 18.52 -6.24 10.71
C LYS A 96 19.83 -6.94 11.06
N GLU A 97 20.48 -6.50 12.15
CA GLU A 97 21.59 -7.24 12.72
C GLU A 97 21.13 -8.65 13.15
N PRO A 98 22.01 -9.67 13.00
CA PRO A 98 21.70 -11.09 13.15
C PRO A 98 21.25 -11.50 14.55
#